data_AF-A0A1Z9IRT5-F1
#
_entry.id   AF-A0A1Z9IRT5-F1
#
_cell.length_a   1.000
_cell.length_b   1.000
_cell.length_c   1.000
_cell.angle_alpha   90.00
_cell.angle_beta   90.00
_cell.angle_gamma   90.00
#
_symmetry.space_group_name_H-M   'P 1'
#
loop_
_entity.id
_entity.type
_entity.pdbx_description
1 polymer ?
#
loop_
_entity_poly.entity_id
_entity_poly.type
_entity_poly.pdbx_seq_one_letter_code
_entity_poly.pdbx_strand_id
1 'polypeptide(L)'
;MYNTYLTRYNTVSNINSPLSLNLSSDIIGNQIIMEADVEVTGNITHSNNKVVFILTSLQDEDYFCSVISYDFSTFNLSSIGDSDTFQMSVDINPNWDINQIKFVGLVQSFNDNHILQAGSINVPLNNLLVM
;
A
#
# COMPACT_ATOMS: atom_id res chain seq x y z
N MET A 1 -19.22 -10.77 1.12
CA MET A 1 -18.05 -11.57 0.71
C MET A 1 -18.54 -12.82 -0.01
N TYR A 2 -17.98 -13.17 -1.17
CA TYR A 2 -18.27 -14.47 -1.79
C TYR A 2 -17.78 -15.61 -0.89
N ASN A 3 -18.53 -16.72 -0.88
CA ASN A 3 -18.29 -17.85 0.03
C ASN A 3 -16.86 -18.42 -0.07
N THR A 4 -16.24 -18.33 -1.25
CA THR A 4 -14.86 -18.77 -1.51
C THR A 4 -13.80 -17.98 -0.74
N TYR A 5 -14.03 -16.68 -0.49
CA TYR A 5 -13.09 -15.83 0.25
C TYR A 5 -13.31 -15.89 1.76
N LEU A 6 -14.50 -16.30 2.21
CA LEU A 6 -14.85 -16.33 3.62
C LEU A 6 -13.94 -17.26 4.43
N THR A 7 -13.65 -18.46 3.90
CA THR A 7 -12.74 -19.41 4.56
C THR A 7 -11.34 -18.83 4.73
N ARG A 8 -10.79 -18.18 3.69
CA ARG A 8 -9.46 -17.55 3.75
C ARG A 8 -9.46 -16.33 4.68
N TYR A 9 -10.50 -15.50 4.61
CA TYR A 9 -10.66 -14.36 5.49
C TYR A 9 -10.65 -14.78 6.96
N ASN A 10 -11.42 -15.80 7.32
CA ASN A 10 -11.49 -16.28 8.70
C ASN A 10 -10.15 -16.84 9.23
N THR A 11 -9.24 -17.28 8.37
CA THR A 11 -7.90 -17.69 8.79
C THR A 11 -6.98 -16.54 9.17
N VAL A 12 -7.27 -15.31 8.72
CA VAL A 12 -6.39 -14.15 8.93
C VAL A 12 -7.06 -13.00 9.69
N SER A 13 -8.39 -12.94 9.73
CA SER A 13 -9.14 -11.81 10.32
C SER A 13 -8.89 -11.60 11.81
N ASN A 14 -8.49 -12.66 12.52
CA ASN A 14 -8.21 -12.62 13.96
C ASN A 14 -6.71 -12.64 14.26
N ILE A 15 -5.85 -12.58 13.24
CA ILE A 15 -4.41 -12.49 13.40
C ILE A 15 -4.05 -11.01 13.50
N ASN A 16 -3.54 -10.60 14.66
CA ASN A 16 -3.04 -9.25 14.83
C ASN A 16 -1.76 -9.07 14.02
N SER A 17 -1.70 -7.99 13.25
CA SER A 17 -0.46 -7.57 12.61
C SER A 17 0.58 -7.14 13.66
N PRO A 18 1.86 -7.48 13.49
CA PRO A 18 2.94 -6.93 14.32
C PRO A 18 3.29 -5.48 13.95
N LEU A 19 2.56 -4.86 13.00
CA LEU A 19 2.80 -3.52 12.49
C LEU A 19 1.52 -2.68 12.52
N SER A 20 1.65 -1.41 12.86
CA SER A 20 0.70 -0.37 12.49
C SER A 20 1.14 0.24 11.16
N LEU A 21 0.18 0.53 10.28
CA LEU A 21 0.42 1.15 8.97
C LEU A 21 -0.60 2.27 8.76
N ASN A 22 -0.11 3.48 8.51
CA ASN A 22 -0.92 4.58 8.03
C ASN A 22 -0.45 4.96 6.63
N LEU A 23 -1.40 5.23 5.73
CA LEU A 23 -1.10 5.58 4.36
C LEU A 23 -1.53 7.02 4.09
N SER A 24 -0.65 7.74 3.41
CA SER A 24 -0.91 9.09 2.92
C SER A 24 -0.56 9.14 1.42
N SER A 25 -1.18 10.08 0.71
CA SER A 25 -0.81 10.37 -0.67
C SER A 25 -1.13 11.82 -0.99
N ASP A 26 -0.33 12.43 -1.85
CA ASP A 26 -0.57 13.78 -2.37
C ASP A 26 -0.15 13.89 -3.83
N ILE A 27 -0.69 14.89 -4.53
CA ILE A 27 -0.28 15.24 -5.90
C ILE A 27 0.50 16.55 -5.85
N ILE A 28 1.76 16.50 -6.29
CA ILE A 28 2.66 17.66 -6.34
C ILE A 28 3.20 17.77 -7.77
N GLY A 29 2.80 18.84 -8.47
CA GLY A 29 3.15 19.02 -9.88
C GLY A 29 2.57 17.89 -10.74
N ASN A 30 3.44 17.13 -11.41
CA ASN A 30 3.05 15.96 -12.22
C ASN A 30 3.37 14.63 -11.51
N GLN A 31 3.44 14.60 -10.19
CA GLN A 31 3.79 13.40 -9.44
C GLN A 31 2.73 13.07 -8.39
N ILE A 32 2.43 11.77 -8.26
CA ILE A 32 1.74 11.22 -7.11
C ILE A 32 2.82 10.81 -6.11
N ILE A 33 2.78 11.43 -4.94
CA ILE A 33 3.59 11.06 -3.79
C ILE A 33 2.76 10.10 -2.93
N MET A 34 3.37 9.01 -2.52
CA MET A 34 2.78 7.96 -1.68
C MET A 34 3.64 7.80 -0.44
N GLU A 35 3.03 7.79 0.73
CA GLU A 35 3.72 7.61 2.00
C GLU A 35 3.10 6.48 2.80
N ALA A 36 3.96 5.69 3.42
CA ALA A 36 3.61 4.64 4.36
C ALA A 36 4.33 4.89 5.67
N ASP A 37 3.59 5.36 6.67
CA ASP A 37 4.06 5.46 8.05
C ASP A 37 3.89 4.10 8.71
N VAL A 38 5.00 3.49 9.13
CA VAL A 38 4.98 2.16 9.74
C VAL A 38 5.54 2.24 11.15
N GLU A 39 4.86 1.59 12.10
CA GLU A 39 5.32 1.41 13.46
C GLU A 39 5.30 -0.09 13.82
N VAL A 40 6.37 -0.57 14.46
CA VAL A 40 6.46 -1.94 14.95
C VAL A 40 5.75 -2.04 16.29
N THR A 41 4.60 -2.73 16.32
CA THR A 41 3.78 -2.90 17.53
C THR A 41 3.93 -4.28 18.17
N GLY A 42 4.58 -5.21 17.48
CA GLY A 42 4.82 -6.57 17.94
C GLY A 42 6.06 -7.22 17.33
N ASN A 43 6.36 -8.45 17.74
CA ASN A 43 7.53 -9.17 17.24
C ASN A 43 7.39 -9.53 15.76
N ILE A 44 8.39 -9.18 14.96
CA ILE A 44 8.48 -9.54 13.55
C ILE A 44 9.21 -10.87 13.41
N THR A 45 8.52 -11.89 12.90
CA THR A 45 9.05 -13.26 12.75
C THR A 45 9.51 -13.59 11.32
N HIS A 46 9.35 -12.65 10.38
CA HIS A 46 9.74 -12.81 8.98
C HIS A 46 10.92 -11.89 8.63
N SER A 47 11.74 -12.32 7.66
CA SER A 47 12.94 -11.59 7.22
C SER A 47 12.82 -11.16 5.76
N ASN A 48 13.73 -10.30 5.30
CA ASN A 48 13.69 -9.70 3.96
C ASN A 48 12.35 -9.00 3.68
N ASN A 49 11.89 -8.21 4.65
CA ASN A 49 10.66 -7.46 4.53
C ASN A 49 10.88 -6.23 3.65
N LYS A 50 9.89 -5.90 2.84
CA LYS A 50 9.84 -4.72 1.99
C LYS A 50 8.55 -3.95 2.23
N VAL A 51 8.63 -2.63 2.15
CA VAL A 51 7.45 -1.76 2.01
C VAL A 51 7.17 -1.64 0.53
N VAL A 52 6.02 -2.13 0.09
CA VAL A 52 5.62 -2.19 -1.31
C VAL A 52 4.56 -1.12 -1.57
N PHE A 53 4.76 -0.37 -2.64
CA PHE A 53 3.92 0.72 -3.10
C PHE A 53 3.28 0.32 -4.42
N ILE A 54 1.96 0.32 -4.47
CA ILE A 54 1.21 -0.08 -5.66
C ILE A 54 0.18 1.01 -5.97
N LEU A 55 0.23 1.55 -7.19
CA LEU A 55 -0.89 2.28 -7.74
C LEU A 55 -1.73 1.34 -8.58
N THR A 56 -3.03 1.40 -8.34
CA THR A 56 -4.02 0.64 -9.09
C THR A 56 -5.01 1.58 -9.73
N SER A 57 -5.50 1.24 -10.92
CA SER A 57 -6.62 1.91 -11.57
C SER A 57 -7.74 0.91 -11.81
N LEU A 58 -8.98 1.39 -11.75
CA LEU A 58 -10.07 0.67 -12.42
C LEU A 58 -9.74 0.62 -13.93
N GLN A 59 -9.92 -0.54 -14.55
CA GLN A 59 -9.72 -0.70 -15.99
C GLN A 59 -11.06 -0.73 -16.71
N ASP A 60 -11.93 -1.67 -16.35
CA ASP A 60 -13.26 -1.84 -16.91
C ASP A 60 -14.14 -2.73 -15.98
N GLU A 61 -15.35 -3.07 -16.43
CA GLU A 61 -16.30 -3.90 -15.67
C GLU A 61 -15.80 -5.35 -15.46
N ASP A 62 -14.93 -5.85 -16.34
CA ASP A 62 -14.36 -7.20 -16.26
C ASP A 62 -13.08 -7.22 -15.40
N TYR A 63 -12.33 -6.12 -15.38
CA TYR A 63 -11.10 -5.90 -14.63
C TYR A 63 -11.27 -4.72 -13.65
N PHE A 64 -11.84 -5.06 -12.49
CA PHE A 64 -12.13 -4.10 -11.42
C PHE A 64 -10.89 -3.47 -10.75
N CYS A 65 -9.67 -3.92 -11.10
CA CYS A 65 -8.41 -3.40 -10.58
C CYS A 65 -7.22 -3.87 -11.43
N SER A 66 -6.43 -2.92 -11.94
CA SER A 66 -5.17 -3.17 -12.66
C SER A 66 -4.03 -2.37 -12.06
N VAL A 67 -2.87 -3.00 -11.90
CA VAL A 67 -1.66 -2.34 -11.39
C VAL A 67 -1.08 -1.44 -12.48
N ILE A 68 -0.93 -0.15 -12.17
CA ILE A 68 -0.38 0.86 -13.08
C ILE A 68 1.00 1.36 -12.65
N SER A 69 1.36 1.18 -11.37
CA SER A 69 2.72 1.39 -10.86
C SER A 69 3.01 0.45 -9.70
N TYR A 70 4.26 0.03 -9.58
CA TYR A 70 4.75 -0.87 -8.55
C TYR A 70 6.20 -0.53 -8.24
N ASP A 71 6.51 -0.33 -6.96
CA ASP A 71 7.89 -0.32 -6.49
C ASP A 71 7.96 -0.69 -5.00
N PHE A 72 9.15 -0.80 -4.43
CA PHE A 72 9.36 -1.16 -3.05
C PHE A 72 10.60 -0.53 -2.43
N SER A 73 10.54 -0.35 -1.12
CA SER A 73 11.67 0.05 -0.28
C SER A 73 12.06 -1.07 0.68
N THR A 74 13.31 -1.11 1.09
CA THR A 74 13.75 -2.08 2.11
C THR A 74 13.21 -1.68 3.47
N PHE A 75 12.57 -2.63 4.17
CA PHE A 75 12.07 -2.42 5.52
C PHE A 75 13.15 -2.80 6.54
N ASN A 76 13.64 -1.80 7.28
CA ASN A 76 14.77 -1.95 8.20
C ASN A 76 14.38 -1.86 9.69
N LEU A 77 13.09 -1.77 10.02
CA LEU A 77 12.62 -1.73 11.41
C LEU A 77 12.60 -3.13 12.01
N SER A 78 12.92 -3.25 13.30
CA SER A 78 13.08 -4.57 13.92
C SER A 78 12.60 -4.66 15.37
N SER A 79 12.65 -3.56 16.11
CA SER A 79 12.31 -3.51 17.53
C SER A 79 10.92 -2.90 17.73
N ILE A 80 10.19 -3.37 18.74
CA ILE A 80 8.90 -2.80 19.11
C ILE A 80 9.10 -1.33 19.49
N GLY A 81 8.29 -0.44 18.90
CA GLY A 81 8.40 1.01 19.02
C GLY A 81 9.23 1.69 17.93
N ASP A 82 9.95 0.93 17.09
CA ASP A 82 10.58 1.49 15.89
C ASP A 82 9.49 2.00 14.95
N SER A 83 9.69 3.20 14.41
CA SER A 83 8.82 3.78 13.39
C SER A 83 9.63 4.52 12.33
N ASP A 84 9.12 4.54 11.10
CA ASP A 84 9.71 5.25 9.97
C ASP A 84 8.64 5.54 8.91
N THR A 85 8.91 6.55 8.08
CA THR A 85 8.07 6.95 6.95
C THR A 85 8.77 6.56 5.67
N PHE A 86 8.13 5.68 4.90
CA PHE A 86 8.61 5.27 3.59
C PHE A 86 7.85 6.02 2.52
N GLN A 87 8.56 6.60 1.55
CA GLN A 87 7.97 7.41 0.50
C GLN A 87 8.34 6.89 -0.89
N MET A 88 7.40 6.99 -1.81
CA MET A 88 7.62 6.78 -3.23
C MET A 88 6.88 7.83 -4.07
N SER A 89 7.48 8.25 -5.19
CA SER A 89 6.89 9.18 -6.16
C SER A 89 6.73 8.53 -7.52
N VAL A 90 5.60 8.73 -8.18
CA VAL A 90 5.33 8.24 -9.53
C VAL A 90 4.91 9.39 -10.42
N ASP A 91 5.52 9.51 -11.59
CA ASP A 91 5.10 10.48 -12.60
C ASP A 91 3.70 10.14 -13.13
N ILE A 92 2.83 11.14 -13.15
CA ILE A 92 1.48 11.01 -13.68
C ILE A 92 1.54 10.85 -15.19
N ASN A 93 0.92 9.77 -15.68
CA ASN A 93 0.63 9.61 -17.09
C ASN A 93 -0.61 10.46 -17.45
N PRO A 94 -0.55 11.34 -18.46
CA PRO A 94 -1.69 12.17 -18.87
C PRO A 94 -2.94 11.38 -19.29
N ASN A 95 -2.81 10.10 -19.62
CA ASN A 95 -3.93 9.23 -20.00
C ASN A 95 -4.61 8.56 -18.79
N TRP A 96 -4.11 8.75 -17.57
CA TRP A 96 -4.71 8.16 -16.38
C TRP A 96 -5.91 8.99 -15.89
N ASP A 97 -7.00 8.30 -15.55
CA ASP A 97 -8.08 8.90 -14.78
C ASP A 97 -7.73 8.84 -13.29
N ILE A 98 -7.20 9.94 -12.74
CA ILE A 98 -6.76 10.01 -11.34
C ILE A 98 -7.90 9.71 -10.36
N ASN A 99 -9.16 9.98 -10.73
CA ASN A 99 -10.33 9.65 -9.89
C ASN A 99 -10.47 8.14 -9.64
N GLN A 100 -9.87 7.32 -10.50
CA GLN A 100 -9.93 5.87 -10.45
C GLN A 100 -8.67 5.25 -9.86
N ILE A 101 -7.69 6.08 -9.46
CA ILE A 101 -6.44 5.61 -8.88
C ILE A 101 -6.57 5.39 -7.38
N LYS A 102 -6.12 4.22 -6.93
CA LYS A 102 -5.92 3.92 -5.52
C LYS A 102 -4.45 3.62 -5.24
N PHE A 103 -3.99 4.11 -4.09
CA PHE A 103 -2.72 3.71 -3.52
C PHE A 103 -2.95 2.54 -2.56
N VAL A 104 -2.24 1.44 -2.80
CA VAL A 104 -2.15 0.28 -1.93
C VAL A 104 -0.73 0.21 -1.40
N GLY A 105 -0.60 0.26 -0.07
CA GLY A 105 0.67 0.10 0.64
C GLY A 105 0.65 -1.17 1.46
N LEU A 106 1.74 -1.95 1.42
CA LEU A 106 1.85 -3.17 2.21
C LEU A 106 3.28 -3.44 2.66
N VAL A 107 3.44 -4.12 3.80
CA VAL A 107 4.73 -4.65 4.26
C VAL A 107 4.71 -6.15 4.06
N GLN A 108 5.63 -6.68 3.26
CA GLN A 108 5.66 -8.09 2.86
C GLN A 108 7.07 -8.66 2.95
N SER A 109 7.18 -9.90 3.41
CA SER A 109 8.41 -10.67 3.28
C SER A 109 8.57 -11.18 1.85
N PHE A 110 9.70 -10.87 1.23
CA PHE A 110 10.04 -11.36 -0.11
C PHE A 110 10.64 -12.78 -0.09
N ASN A 111 10.79 -13.38 1.09
CA ASN A 111 11.26 -14.76 1.22
C ASN A 111 10.11 -15.78 1.14
N ASP A 112 8.98 -15.50 1.78
CA ASP A 112 7.83 -16.42 1.87
C ASP A 112 6.50 -15.80 1.39
N ASN A 113 6.55 -14.57 0.86
CA ASN A 113 5.40 -13.79 0.40
C ASN A 113 4.39 -13.44 1.50
N HIS A 114 4.75 -13.58 2.78
CA HIS A 114 3.85 -13.24 3.88
C HIS A 114 3.64 -11.73 3.98
N ILE A 115 2.38 -11.30 3.95
CA ILE A 115 1.99 -9.90 4.16
C ILE A 115 1.83 -9.67 5.65
N LEU A 116 2.67 -8.81 6.22
CA LEU A 116 2.63 -8.46 7.64
C LEU A 116 1.55 -7.42 7.93
N GLN A 117 1.36 -6.46 7.02
CA GLN A 117 0.33 -5.44 7.10
C GLN A 117 0.02 -4.87 5.72
N ALA A 118 -1.22 -4.45 5.49
CA ALA A 118 -1.62 -3.81 4.25
C ALA A 118 -2.75 -2.79 4.47
N GLY A 119 -2.78 -1.77 3.62
CA GLY A 119 -3.82 -0.77 3.59
C GLY A 119 -4.03 -0.25 2.18
N SER A 120 -5.11 0.51 1.99
CA SER A 120 -5.34 1.22 0.73
C SER A 120 -6.10 2.51 0.96
N ILE A 121 -5.78 3.54 0.20
CA ILE A 121 -6.48 4.82 0.18
C ILE A 121 -6.75 5.26 -1.27
N ASN A 122 -7.72 6.14 -1.46
CA ASN A 122 -7.86 6.85 -2.73
C ASN A 122 -6.77 7.92 -2.81
N VAL A 123 -6.21 8.15 -4.00
CA VAL A 123 -5.30 9.28 -4.21
C VAL A 123 -6.15 10.56 -4.18
N PRO A 124 -5.86 11.53 -3.28
CA PRO A 124 -6.67 12.73 -3.17
C PRO A 124 -6.47 13.65 -4.38
N LEU A 125 -7.55 14.31 -4.80
CA LEU A 125 -7.57 15.24 -5.94
C LEU A 125 -7.41 16.70 -5.51
N ASN A 126 -7.12 16.93 -4.23
CA ASN A 126 -7.26 18.24 -3.57
C ASN A 126 -6.39 19.32 -4.21
N ASN A 127 -5.29 18.94 -4.89
CA ASN A 127 -4.35 19.86 -5.52
C ASN A 127 -4.54 20.02 -7.05
N LEU A 128 -5.52 19.35 -7.68
CA LEU A 128 -5.78 19.46 -9.12
C LEU A 128 -6.60 20.70 -9.52
N LEU A 129 -7.22 21.39 -8.56
CA LEU A 129 -8.08 22.56 -8.79
C LEU A 129 -7.34 23.90 -8.68
N VAL A 130 -6.00 23.89 -8.57
CA VAL A 130 -5.17 25.10 -8.56
C VAL A 130 -4.30 25.14 -9.82
N MET A 131 -4.95 25.23 -10.99
CA MET A 131 -4.34 25.67 -12.25
C MET A 131 -5.26 26.67 -12.94
#